data_AF-A0A533VMF9-F1
#
_entry.id   AF-A0A533VMF9-F1
#
_cell.length_a   1.000
_cell.length_b   1.000
_cell.length_c   1.000
_cell.angle_alpha   90.00
_cell.angle_beta   90.00
_cell.angle_gamma   90.00
#
_symmetry.space_group_name_H-M   'P 1'
#
loop_
_entity.id
_entity.type
_entity.pdbx_description
1 polymer ?
#
loop_
_entity_poly.entity_id
_entity_poly.type
_entity_poly.pdbx_seq_one_letter_code
_entity_poly.pdbx_strand_id
1 'polypeptide(L)'
;MKADSLDLEILETYKELNPSAAFLQGFNRYAGKLFIPSSENIQGALERVRELRRRAKTELQEKVLDSLEVALLFDEPQPILDDIVGTIFNHLAKEGVNESHLLSLLSYSSKAIDATMARFEGREVPTGIKALCLYRLSGVIEILNAVKATGKVGEELKGECDALKAKATEFVKLFELDGFGEGRFEEVEGVFRKYAFELGRENFYGVALGKGFDYDETPEELETKAISWIDEELPRFRGVLEKLAKLYGCEADTEEVEKRMNGRLDLKPSELLKVTRTIRNVVQRFADIDIVRINPRYKTKLIETPSYLTGVMPTGAAQFFDTFTKRPTRTSQSRLCWTCSSTKSTATACITRTAPWVSWAS
;
A
#
# COMPACT_ATOMS: atom_id res chain seq x y z
N MET A 1 28.50 13.67 12.87
CA MET A 1 27.83 14.75 12.12
C MET A 1 26.65 15.25 12.94
N LYS A 2 26.57 16.56 13.16
CA LYS A 2 25.37 17.20 13.71
C LYS A 2 24.39 17.36 12.54
N ALA A 3 23.13 16.97 12.69
CA ALA A 3 22.14 17.13 11.62
C ALA A 3 21.98 18.62 11.27
N ASP A 4 21.82 18.95 9.99
CA ASP A 4 21.52 20.33 9.57
C ASP A 4 20.18 20.74 10.19
N SER A 5 20.07 22.00 10.61
CA SER A 5 18.84 22.51 11.22
C SER A 5 17.63 22.38 10.29
N LEU A 6 17.84 22.54 8.99
CA LEU A 6 16.79 22.41 7.98
C LEU A 6 16.37 20.94 7.81
N ASP A 7 17.29 19.98 7.85
CA ASP A 7 16.95 18.55 7.80
C ASP A 7 16.03 18.17 8.97
N LEU A 8 16.28 18.74 10.15
CA LEU A 8 15.42 18.54 11.31
C LEU A 8 14.05 19.18 11.12
N GLU A 9 13.97 20.39 10.56
CA GLU A 9 12.69 21.03 10.25
C GLU A 9 11.88 20.24 9.21
N ILE A 10 12.52 19.74 8.15
CA ILE A 10 11.89 18.88 7.14
C ILE A 10 11.40 17.58 7.78
N LEU A 11 12.20 16.97 8.66
CA LEU A 11 11.80 15.76 9.38
C LEU A 11 10.60 16.02 10.31
N GLU A 12 10.55 17.15 11.02
CA GLU A 12 9.38 17.52 11.83
C GLU A 12 8.13 17.65 10.95
N THR A 13 8.22 18.38 9.84
CA THR A 13 7.10 18.53 8.88
C THR A 13 6.66 17.17 8.33
N TYR A 14 7.59 16.30 7.91
CA TYR A 14 7.24 14.93 7.47
C TYR A 14 6.45 14.16 8.53
N LYS A 15 6.84 14.24 9.81
CA LYS A 15 6.16 13.50 10.88
C LYS A 15 4.76 14.04 11.18
N GLU A 16 4.53 15.33 10.97
CA GLU A 16 3.21 15.95 11.12
C GLU A 16 2.28 15.58 9.96
N LEU A 17 2.82 15.51 8.74
CA LEU A 17 2.08 15.10 7.54
C LEU A 17 1.85 13.58 7.47
N ASN A 18 2.74 12.79 8.04
CA ASN A 18 2.64 11.33 8.04
C ASN A 18 2.86 10.74 9.44
N PRO A 19 1.93 10.99 10.38
CA PRO A 19 2.09 10.59 11.78
C PRO A 19 2.11 9.06 11.94
N SER A 20 1.34 8.35 11.12
CA SER A 20 1.35 6.88 11.06
C SER A 20 2.74 6.36 10.71
N ALA A 21 3.34 6.83 9.61
CA ALA A 21 4.70 6.42 9.25
C ALA A 21 5.73 6.86 10.30
N ALA A 22 5.60 8.05 10.89
CA ALA A 22 6.47 8.50 11.98
C ALA A 22 6.44 7.56 13.18
N PHE A 23 5.25 7.12 13.59
CA PHE A 23 5.09 6.11 14.63
C PHE A 23 5.84 4.83 14.26
N LEU A 24 5.67 4.32 13.04
CA LEU A 24 6.36 3.10 12.60
C LEU A 24 7.87 3.22 12.67
N GLN A 25 8.41 4.38 12.31
CA GLN A 25 9.86 4.62 12.36
C GLN A 25 10.42 4.88 13.78
N GLY A 26 9.58 4.86 14.82
CA GLY A 26 9.99 4.89 16.23
C GLY A 26 9.65 6.16 16.99
N PHE A 27 8.90 7.10 16.38
CA PHE A 27 8.44 8.31 17.06
C PHE A 27 7.12 8.06 17.80
N ASN A 28 7.20 7.42 18.97
CA ASN A 28 6.03 6.94 19.74
C ASN A 28 4.97 8.01 20.05
N ARG A 29 5.32 9.31 20.08
CA ARG A 29 4.35 10.41 20.29
C ARG A 29 3.32 10.56 19.17
N TYR A 30 3.52 9.88 18.04
CA TYR A 30 2.59 9.84 16.91
C TYR A 30 1.74 8.57 16.85
N ALA A 31 1.90 7.66 17.82
CA ALA A 31 1.04 6.50 17.92
C ALA A 31 -0.43 6.95 18.01
N GLY A 32 -1.33 6.25 17.32
CA GLY A 32 -2.75 6.57 17.39
C GLY A 32 -3.19 7.78 16.55
N LYS A 33 -2.32 8.35 15.69
CA LYS A 33 -2.61 9.58 14.93
C LYS A 33 -2.64 9.34 13.42
N LEU A 34 -3.51 10.10 12.74
CA LEU A 34 -3.61 10.21 11.29
C LEU A 34 -3.67 11.69 10.90
N PHE A 35 -3.15 12.04 9.73
CA PHE A 35 -3.31 13.39 9.20
C PHE A 35 -4.79 13.62 8.82
N ILE A 36 -5.34 14.79 9.13
CA ILE A 36 -6.72 15.16 8.79
C ILE A 36 -6.65 16.08 7.57
N PRO A 37 -7.04 15.62 6.37
CA PRO A 37 -6.83 16.33 5.12
C PRO A 37 -7.94 17.36 4.85
N SER A 38 -8.17 18.28 5.79
CA SER A 38 -9.05 19.44 5.56
C SER A 38 -8.37 20.44 4.61
N SER A 39 -9.17 21.30 3.96
CA SER A 39 -8.65 22.33 3.06
C SER A 39 -7.64 23.24 3.76
N GLU A 40 -7.91 23.64 5.00
CA GLU A 40 -7.02 24.48 5.81
C GLU A 40 -5.71 23.76 6.15
N ASN A 41 -5.79 22.50 6.55
CA ASN A 41 -4.61 21.71 6.91
C ASN A 41 -3.71 21.45 5.69
N ILE A 42 -4.30 21.13 4.53
CA ILE A 42 -3.56 20.94 3.28
C ILE A 42 -2.90 22.25 2.85
N GLN A 43 -3.64 23.35 2.87
CA GLN A 43 -3.11 24.66 2.48
C GLN A 43 -1.95 25.09 3.39
N GLY A 44 -2.12 24.98 4.71
CA GLY A 44 -1.05 25.30 5.66
C GLY A 44 0.17 24.39 5.51
N ALA A 45 -0.04 23.10 5.22
CA ALA A 45 1.03 22.16 4.92
C ALA A 45 1.79 22.52 3.64
N LEU A 46 1.08 22.88 2.57
CA LEU A 46 1.68 23.31 1.30
C LEU A 46 2.51 24.58 1.48
N GLU A 47 2.01 25.56 2.21
CA GLU A 47 2.74 26.79 2.54
C GLU A 47 4.03 26.48 3.32
N ARG A 48 3.94 25.58 4.30
CA ARG A 48 5.13 25.15 5.08
C ARG A 48 6.16 24.43 4.21
N VAL A 49 5.73 23.49 3.36
CA VAL A 49 6.62 22.74 2.47
C VAL A 49 7.31 23.69 1.47
N ARG A 50 6.56 24.60 0.86
CA ARG A 50 7.11 25.61 -0.07
C ARG A 50 8.08 26.56 0.60
N GLU A 51 7.81 26.95 1.84
CA GLU A 51 8.75 27.78 2.61
C GLU A 51 10.07 27.04 2.90
N LEU A 52 9.99 25.78 3.31
CA LEU A 52 11.18 24.95 3.49
C LEU A 52 11.95 24.76 2.18
N ARG A 53 11.24 24.61 1.06
CA ARG A 53 11.83 24.46 -0.27
C ARG A 53 12.64 25.68 -0.67
N ARG A 54 12.17 26.90 -0.41
CA ARG A 54 12.93 28.14 -0.66
C ARG A 54 14.24 28.23 0.12
N ARG A 55 14.34 27.50 1.22
CA ARG A 55 15.51 27.47 2.11
C ARG A 55 16.42 26.26 1.85
N ALA A 56 16.01 25.34 0.97
CA ALA A 56 16.77 24.13 0.66
C ALA A 56 18.16 24.49 0.11
N LYS A 57 19.15 23.70 0.52
CA LYS A 57 20.57 23.89 0.18
C LYS A 57 21.13 22.74 -0.64
N THR A 58 20.38 21.65 -0.75
CA THR A 58 20.83 20.40 -1.37
C THR A 58 19.70 19.81 -2.20
N GLU A 59 20.06 19.11 -3.27
CA GLU A 59 19.13 18.39 -4.13
C GLU A 59 18.28 17.38 -3.34
N LEU A 60 18.87 16.68 -2.36
CA LEU A 60 18.13 15.75 -1.51
C LEU A 60 17.02 16.43 -0.71
N GLN A 61 17.28 17.62 -0.14
CA GLN A 61 16.25 18.39 0.57
C GLN A 61 15.13 18.81 -0.38
N GLU A 62 15.48 19.28 -1.58
CA GLU A 62 14.52 19.66 -2.62
C GLU A 62 13.64 18.48 -3.02
N LYS A 63 14.24 17.31 -3.29
CA LYS A 63 13.52 16.09 -3.69
C LYS A 63 12.58 15.58 -2.60
N VAL A 64 13.00 15.59 -1.34
CA VAL A 64 12.12 15.22 -0.22
C VAL A 64 10.94 16.19 -0.12
N LEU A 65 11.17 17.49 -0.30
CA LEU A 65 10.11 18.50 -0.25
C LEU A 65 9.20 18.46 -1.47
N ASP A 66 9.71 18.17 -2.66
CA ASP A 66 8.91 17.90 -3.86
C ASP A 66 7.96 16.73 -3.63
N SER A 67 8.47 15.64 -3.07
CA SER A 67 7.65 14.45 -2.78
C SER A 67 6.53 14.75 -1.78
N LEU A 68 6.82 15.54 -0.73
CA LEU A 68 5.80 16.02 0.21
C LEU A 68 4.79 16.96 -0.43
N GLU A 69 5.21 17.84 -1.34
CA GLU A 69 4.30 18.75 -2.03
C GLU A 69 3.36 17.98 -2.97
N VAL A 70 3.89 17.03 -3.75
CA VAL A 70 3.08 16.16 -4.62
C VAL A 70 2.04 15.38 -3.81
N ALA A 71 2.43 14.87 -2.64
CA ALA A 71 1.52 14.19 -1.72
C ALA A 71 0.27 15.02 -1.39
N LEU A 72 0.49 16.30 -1.12
CA LEU A 72 -0.54 17.25 -0.70
C LEU A 72 -1.39 17.77 -1.88
N LEU A 73 -0.80 17.83 -3.07
CA LEU A 73 -1.48 18.27 -4.30
C LEU A 73 -2.37 17.19 -4.92
N PHE A 74 -2.29 15.95 -4.43
CA PHE A 74 -3.14 14.87 -4.93
C PHE A 74 -4.54 14.96 -4.39
N ASP A 75 -5.38 15.55 -5.21
CA ASP A 75 -6.74 15.89 -4.86
C ASP A 75 -7.69 14.79 -5.31
N GLU A 76 -7.58 13.63 -4.66
CA GLU A 76 -8.47 12.49 -4.89
C GLU A 76 -9.11 12.02 -3.57
N PRO A 77 -10.35 11.48 -3.59
CA PRO A 77 -11.08 11.09 -2.39
C PRO A 77 -10.74 9.70 -1.85
N GLN A 78 -10.33 8.73 -2.68
CA GLN A 78 -10.02 7.37 -2.23
C GLN A 78 -8.77 7.21 -1.34
N PRO A 79 -7.72 8.04 -1.40
CA PRO A 79 -6.49 7.80 -0.63
C PRO A 79 -6.75 7.76 0.88
N ILE A 80 -7.74 8.49 1.39
CA ILE A 80 -8.05 8.45 2.82
C ILE A 80 -8.50 7.05 3.28
N LEU A 81 -9.23 6.31 2.44
CA LEU A 81 -9.64 4.95 2.75
C LEU A 81 -8.43 4.01 2.76
N ASP A 82 -7.50 4.21 1.83
CA ASP A 82 -6.24 3.46 1.77
C ASP A 82 -5.36 3.71 3.00
N ASP A 83 -5.27 4.97 3.44
CA ASP A 83 -4.52 5.43 4.60
C ASP A 83 -5.08 4.86 5.91
N ILE A 84 -6.41 4.79 6.05
CA ILE A 84 -7.08 4.17 7.20
C ILE A 84 -6.70 2.68 7.28
N VAL A 85 -6.88 1.94 6.17
CA VAL A 85 -6.53 0.51 6.12
C VAL A 85 -5.06 0.30 6.42
N GLY A 86 -4.18 1.06 5.73
CA GLY A 86 -2.74 0.96 5.90
C GLY A 86 -2.31 1.28 7.33
N THR A 87 -2.86 2.33 7.93
CA THR A 87 -2.50 2.77 9.28
C THR A 87 -2.94 1.78 10.35
N ILE A 88 -4.18 1.29 10.29
CA ILE A 88 -4.66 0.26 11.23
C ILE A 88 -3.80 -1.00 11.09
N PHE A 89 -3.59 -1.47 9.85
CA PHE A 89 -2.73 -2.61 9.56
C PHE A 89 -1.33 -2.44 10.17
N ASN A 90 -0.69 -1.29 9.95
CA ASN A 90 0.65 -1.04 10.42
C ASN A 90 0.76 -1.03 11.95
N HIS A 91 -0.27 -0.55 12.66
CA HIS A 91 -0.31 -0.62 14.13
C HIS A 91 -0.45 -2.08 14.60
N LEU A 92 -1.37 -2.85 14.00
CA LEU A 92 -1.53 -4.27 14.29
C LEU A 92 -0.23 -5.05 14.03
N ALA A 93 0.49 -4.74 12.96
CA ALA A 93 1.75 -5.38 12.63
C ALA A 93 2.90 -5.00 13.56
N LYS A 94 2.93 -3.74 14.04
CA LYS A 94 4.01 -3.22 14.89
C LYS A 94 3.85 -3.61 16.36
N GLU A 95 2.66 -3.42 16.93
CA GLU A 95 2.40 -3.54 18.37
C GLU A 95 1.27 -4.51 18.72
N GLY A 96 0.63 -5.13 17.72
CA GLY A 96 -0.55 -5.95 17.93
C GLY A 96 -1.78 -5.09 18.23
N VAL A 97 -2.76 -5.69 18.93
CA VAL A 97 -3.97 -4.98 19.35
C VAL A 97 -3.64 -4.12 20.58
N ASN A 98 -3.50 -2.82 20.35
CA ASN A 98 -3.43 -1.79 21.39
C ASN A 98 -4.70 -0.94 21.32
N GLU A 99 -5.65 -1.18 22.24
CA GLU A 99 -6.97 -0.54 22.18
C GLU A 99 -6.91 0.98 22.24
N SER A 100 -6.05 1.56 23.08
CA SER A 100 -5.95 3.01 23.23
C SER A 100 -5.50 3.68 21.93
N HIS A 101 -4.49 3.10 21.27
CA HIS A 101 -4.04 3.61 19.97
C HIS A 101 -5.08 3.39 18.88
N LEU A 102 -5.76 2.24 18.85
CA LEU A 102 -6.81 1.96 17.88
C LEU A 102 -8.01 2.89 18.05
N LEU A 103 -8.51 3.12 19.27
CA LEU A 103 -9.59 4.08 19.54
C LEU A 103 -9.22 5.49 19.05
N SER A 104 -7.99 5.94 19.36
CA SER A 104 -7.47 7.20 18.86
C SER A 104 -7.45 7.23 17.32
N LEU A 105 -6.97 6.16 16.67
CA LEU A 105 -6.97 6.07 15.20
C LEU A 105 -8.36 6.13 14.61
N LEU A 106 -9.34 5.42 15.17
CA LEU A 106 -10.71 5.44 14.66
C LEU A 106 -11.32 6.85 14.76
N SER A 107 -11.03 7.57 15.85
CA SER A 107 -11.43 8.97 16.00
C SER A 107 -10.78 9.88 14.93
N TYR A 108 -9.47 9.76 14.70
CA TYR A 108 -8.79 10.53 13.64
C TYR A 108 -9.28 10.13 12.24
N SER A 109 -9.51 8.84 11.99
CA SER A 109 -10.03 8.33 10.73
C SER A 109 -11.42 8.89 10.42
N SER A 110 -12.29 8.93 11.44
CA SER A 110 -13.62 9.53 11.35
C SER A 110 -13.55 11.00 10.94
N LYS A 111 -12.70 11.80 11.61
CA LYS A 111 -12.47 13.21 11.27
C LYS A 111 -11.87 13.40 9.88
N ALA A 112 -10.99 12.51 9.46
CA ALA A 112 -10.36 12.58 8.16
C ALA A 112 -11.34 12.24 7.02
N ILE A 113 -12.26 11.29 7.24
CA ILE A 113 -13.40 11.06 6.34
C ILE A 113 -14.27 12.31 6.27
N ASP A 114 -14.66 12.90 7.41
CA ASP A 114 -15.51 14.11 7.41
C ASP A 114 -14.85 15.27 6.65
N ALA A 115 -13.56 15.50 6.86
CA ALA A 115 -12.81 16.53 6.14
C ALA A 115 -12.72 16.27 4.63
N THR A 116 -12.55 15.00 4.24
CA THR A 116 -12.52 14.60 2.81
C THR A 116 -13.91 14.72 2.20
N MET A 117 -14.95 14.29 2.91
CA MET A 117 -16.34 14.40 2.49
C MET A 117 -16.71 15.86 2.18
N ALA A 118 -16.41 16.78 3.10
CA ALA A 118 -16.64 18.21 2.89
C ALA A 118 -15.87 18.79 1.70
N ARG A 119 -14.69 18.25 1.38
CA ARG A 119 -13.88 18.68 0.22
C ARG A 119 -14.42 18.19 -1.12
N PHE A 120 -15.16 17.09 -1.14
CA PHE A 120 -15.61 16.42 -2.36
C PHE A 120 -17.12 16.46 -2.58
N GLU A 121 -17.90 16.91 -1.60
CA GLU A 121 -19.34 17.11 -1.75
C GLU A 121 -19.65 18.09 -2.89
N GLY A 122 -20.52 17.67 -3.80
CA GLY A 122 -20.93 18.47 -4.97
C GLY A 122 -19.86 18.64 -6.06
N ARG A 123 -18.68 18.03 -5.92
CA ARG A 123 -17.64 18.07 -6.96
C ARG A 123 -17.83 16.96 -7.98
N GLU A 124 -17.52 17.28 -9.23
CA GLU A 124 -17.39 16.27 -10.26
C GLU A 124 -16.08 15.48 -10.05
N VAL A 125 -16.20 14.16 -10.08
CA VAL A 125 -15.10 13.21 -9.86
C VAL A 125 -15.08 12.21 -11.02
N PRO A 126 -13.92 11.92 -11.63
CA PRO A 126 -13.82 10.99 -12.76
C PRO A 126 -14.33 9.58 -12.42
N THR A 127 -14.89 8.88 -13.41
CA THR A 127 -15.51 7.56 -13.24
C THR A 127 -14.55 6.53 -12.65
N GLY A 128 -13.28 6.51 -13.08
CA GLY A 128 -12.28 5.60 -12.54
C GLY A 128 -12.00 5.87 -11.06
N ILE A 129 -11.95 7.14 -10.66
CA ILE A 129 -11.76 7.54 -9.26
C ILE A 129 -12.96 7.14 -8.38
N LYS A 130 -14.18 7.32 -8.88
CA LYS A 130 -15.40 6.85 -8.20
C LYS A 130 -15.37 5.32 -7.97
N ALA A 131 -14.99 4.56 -9.00
CA ALA A 131 -14.83 3.11 -8.89
C ALA A 131 -13.77 2.72 -7.84
N LEU A 132 -12.65 3.45 -7.77
CA LEU A 132 -11.63 3.22 -6.74
C LEU A 132 -12.17 3.45 -5.33
N CYS A 133 -12.95 4.51 -5.09
CA CYS A 133 -13.62 4.72 -3.79
C CYS A 133 -14.48 3.53 -3.38
N LEU A 134 -15.28 3.01 -4.31
CA LEU A 134 -16.14 1.85 -4.09
C LEU A 134 -15.32 0.60 -3.77
N TYR A 135 -14.24 0.35 -4.50
CA TYR A 135 -13.33 -0.75 -4.22
C TYR A 135 -12.69 -0.65 -2.83
N ARG A 136 -12.18 0.53 -2.45
CA ARG A 136 -11.47 0.72 -1.18
C ARG A 136 -12.38 0.56 0.05
N LEU A 137 -13.69 0.73 -0.08
CA LEU A 137 -14.64 0.48 1.00
C LEU A 137 -14.52 -0.95 1.56
N SER A 138 -14.36 -1.95 0.68
CA SER A 138 -14.21 -3.35 1.08
C SER A 138 -13.03 -3.55 2.03
N GLY A 139 -11.87 -2.95 1.70
CA GLY A 139 -10.67 -3.03 2.54
C GLY A 139 -10.87 -2.40 3.92
N VAL A 140 -11.60 -1.28 4.00
CA VAL A 140 -11.97 -0.64 5.28
C VAL A 140 -12.88 -1.56 6.10
N ILE A 141 -13.89 -2.15 5.48
CA ILE A 141 -14.80 -3.08 6.16
C ILE A 141 -14.05 -4.31 6.67
N GLU A 142 -13.18 -4.89 5.85
CA GLU A 142 -12.41 -6.08 6.20
C GLU A 142 -11.44 -5.83 7.36
N ILE A 143 -10.67 -4.73 7.34
CA ILE A 143 -9.73 -4.45 8.43
C ILE A 143 -10.44 -4.16 9.75
N LEU A 144 -11.59 -3.48 9.72
CA LEU A 144 -12.40 -3.21 10.92
C LEU A 144 -13.02 -4.50 11.48
N ASN A 145 -13.52 -5.37 10.60
CA ASN A 145 -13.99 -6.70 11.00
C ASN A 145 -12.86 -7.55 11.60
N ALA A 146 -11.65 -7.49 11.04
CA ALA A 146 -10.47 -8.17 11.58
C ALA A 146 -10.12 -7.69 12.99
N VAL A 147 -10.14 -6.36 13.23
CA VAL A 147 -9.96 -5.80 14.58
C VAL A 147 -11.02 -6.34 15.54
N LYS A 148 -12.29 -6.30 15.15
CA LYS A 148 -13.42 -6.80 15.95
C LYS A 148 -13.34 -8.30 16.27
N ALA A 149 -12.85 -9.10 15.32
CA ALA A 149 -12.71 -10.55 15.48
C ALA A 149 -11.59 -10.95 16.46
N THR A 150 -10.70 -10.02 16.81
CA THR A 150 -9.68 -10.28 17.82
C THR A 150 -10.34 -10.37 19.19
N GLY A 151 -10.37 -11.55 19.82
CA GLY A 151 -11.06 -11.81 21.10
C GLY A 151 -10.53 -11.06 22.33
N LYS A 152 -9.70 -10.03 22.14
CA LYS A 152 -9.12 -9.16 23.15
C LYS A 152 -9.69 -7.74 23.14
N VAL A 153 -10.64 -7.43 22.26
CA VAL A 153 -11.19 -6.07 22.12
C VAL A 153 -12.47 -5.86 22.93
N GLY A 154 -12.52 -4.76 23.68
CA GLY A 154 -13.70 -4.30 24.42
C GLY A 154 -14.85 -3.84 23.53
N GLU A 155 -16.05 -3.69 24.12
CA GLU A 155 -17.27 -3.27 23.39
C GLU A 155 -17.18 -1.85 22.84
N GLU A 156 -16.46 -0.94 23.52
CA GLU A 156 -16.23 0.42 23.04
C GLU A 156 -15.53 0.42 21.68
N LEU A 157 -14.41 -0.31 21.56
CA LEU A 157 -13.67 -0.40 20.30
C LEU A 157 -14.48 -1.06 19.18
N LYS A 158 -15.33 -2.05 19.51
CA LYS A 158 -16.24 -2.65 18.53
C LYS A 158 -17.28 -1.65 18.03
N GLY A 159 -17.85 -0.85 18.94
CA GLY A 159 -18.79 0.22 18.62
C GLY A 159 -18.16 1.28 17.70
N GLU A 160 -16.95 1.72 18.01
CA GLU A 160 -16.20 2.67 17.16
C GLU A 160 -15.86 2.09 15.79
N CYS A 161 -15.56 0.78 15.70
CA CYS A 161 -15.37 0.11 14.41
C CYS A 161 -16.66 0.12 13.58
N ASP A 162 -17.81 -0.14 14.20
CA ASP A 162 -19.11 -0.11 13.50
C ASP A 162 -19.49 1.32 13.08
N ALA A 163 -19.22 2.32 13.92
CA ALA A 163 -19.43 3.72 13.59
C ALA A 163 -18.55 4.18 12.42
N LEU A 164 -17.27 3.83 12.41
CA LEU A 164 -16.37 4.17 11.30
C LEU A 164 -16.78 3.46 10.01
N LYS A 165 -17.21 2.19 10.09
CA LYS A 165 -17.74 1.45 8.94
C LYS A 165 -18.96 2.13 8.33
N ALA A 166 -19.91 2.56 9.16
CA ALA A 166 -21.10 3.27 8.69
C ALA A 166 -20.72 4.59 8.00
N LYS A 167 -19.80 5.35 8.61
CA LYS A 167 -19.29 6.62 8.07
C LYS A 167 -18.54 6.44 6.74
N ALA A 168 -17.67 5.44 6.63
CA ALA A 168 -16.98 5.14 5.37
C ALA A 168 -17.98 4.72 4.26
N THR A 169 -19.03 3.99 4.64
CA THR A 169 -20.11 3.63 3.70
C THR A 169 -20.85 4.88 3.21
N GLU A 170 -21.21 5.79 4.12
CA GLU A 170 -21.86 7.06 3.79
C GLU A 170 -20.98 7.93 2.88
N PHE A 171 -19.70 8.08 3.19
CA PHE A 171 -18.73 8.81 2.38
C PHE A 171 -18.67 8.26 0.93
N VAL A 172 -18.61 6.94 0.79
CA VAL A 172 -18.51 6.31 -0.54
C VAL A 172 -19.79 6.48 -1.37
N LYS A 173 -20.95 6.73 -0.74
CA LYS A 173 -22.19 7.02 -1.48
C LYS A 173 -22.11 8.28 -2.34
N LEU A 174 -21.25 9.24 -1.98
CA LEU A 174 -20.99 10.42 -2.82
C LEU A 174 -20.44 10.05 -4.21
N PHE A 175 -19.88 8.84 -4.35
CA PHE A 175 -19.20 8.35 -5.54
C PHE A 175 -19.92 7.16 -6.18
N GLU A 176 -21.22 7.00 -5.91
CA GLU A 176 -22.02 5.93 -6.49
C GLU A 176 -21.91 5.90 -8.03
N LEU A 177 -21.77 4.68 -8.55
CA LEU A 177 -21.77 4.37 -9.97
C LEU A 177 -22.85 3.33 -10.23
N ASP A 178 -23.84 3.70 -11.05
CA ASP A 178 -24.93 2.79 -11.38
C ASP A 178 -24.42 1.55 -12.14
N GLY A 179 -24.81 0.37 -11.68
CA GLY A 179 -24.29 -0.91 -12.14
C GLY A 179 -23.01 -1.40 -11.44
N PHE A 180 -22.41 -0.59 -10.56
CA PHE A 180 -21.26 -1.00 -9.76
C PHE A 180 -21.72 -1.74 -8.49
N GLY A 181 -21.41 -3.02 -8.41
CA GLY A 181 -21.79 -3.91 -7.31
C GLY A 181 -20.63 -4.26 -6.38
N GLU A 182 -20.30 -5.55 -6.29
CA GLU A 182 -19.21 -6.07 -5.45
C GLU A 182 -17.82 -5.87 -6.08
N GLY A 183 -17.76 -5.24 -7.25
CA GLY A 183 -16.50 -4.97 -7.95
C GLY A 183 -15.96 -6.17 -8.72
N ARG A 184 -16.84 -7.09 -9.15
CA ARG A 184 -16.46 -8.21 -10.01
C ARG A 184 -16.04 -7.70 -11.38
N PHE A 185 -15.12 -8.40 -12.04
CA PHE A 185 -14.55 -7.96 -13.33
C PHE A 185 -15.64 -7.64 -14.35
N GLU A 186 -16.63 -8.52 -14.51
CA GLU A 186 -17.70 -8.34 -15.49
C GLU A 186 -18.60 -7.14 -15.17
N GLU A 187 -18.82 -6.84 -13.88
CA GLU A 187 -19.59 -5.68 -13.44
C GLU A 187 -18.82 -4.39 -13.76
N VAL A 188 -17.54 -4.36 -13.44
CA VAL A 188 -16.68 -3.19 -13.62
C VAL A 188 -16.42 -2.92 -15.08
N GLU A 189 -16.18 -3.97 -15.88
CA GLU A 189 -16.11 -3.85 -17.32
C GLU A 189 -17.43 -3.27 -17.89
N GLY A 190 -18.58 -3.76 -17.43
CA GLY A 190 -19.89 -3.24 -17.83
C GLY A 190 -20.06 -1.76 -17.51
N VAL A 191 -19.64 -1.33 -16.31
CA VAL A 191 -19.67 0.08 -15.88
C VAL A 191 -18.77 0.94 -16.78
N PHE A 192 -17.53 0.54 -17.04
CA PHE A 192 -16.60 1.32 -17.85
C PHE A 192 -16.96 1.33 -19.34
N ARG A 193 -17.61 0.29 -19.86
CA ARG A 193 -18.23 0.33 -21.20
C ARG A 193 -19.38 1.33 -21.28
N LYS A 194 -20.12 1.55 -20.19
CA LYS A 194 -21.25 2.49 -20.12
C LYS A 194 -20.81 3.94 -19.92
N TYR A 195 -19.83 4.19 -19.05
CA TYR A 195 -19.47 5.53 -18.57
C TYR A 195 -18.11 6.06 -19.05
N ALA A 196 -17.37 5.27 -19.84
CA ALA A 196 -15.94 5.46 -20.12
C ALA A 196 -15.07 5.43 -18.85
N PHE A 197 -13.82 4.97 -19.00
CA PHE A 197 -12.85 4.96 -17.92
C PHE A 197 -11.98 6.20 -17.99
N GLU A 198 -12.02 7.00 -16.93
CA GLU A 198 -11.20 8.22 -16.80
C GLU A 198 -10.68 8.35 -15.38
N LEU A 199 -9.40 8.68 -15.24
CA LEU A 199 -8.77 9.01 -13.97
C LEU A 199 -8.58 10.52 -13.78
N GLY A 200 -8.57 11.31 -14.87
CA GLY A 200 -8.36 12.76 -14.81
C GLY A 200 -6.96 13.16 -14.33
N ARG A 201 -5.95 12.31 -14.60
CA ARG A 201 -4.58 12.44 -14.10
C ARG A 201 -3.58 12.90 -15.17
N GLU A 202 -4.03 13.20 -16.38
CA GLU A 202 -3.16 13.44 -17.54
C GLU A 202 -2.13 14.56 -17.28
N ASN A 203 -2.57 15.63 -16.61
CA ASN A 203 -1.71 16.77 -16.27
C ASN A 203 -0.92 16.59 -14.96
N PHE A 204 -1.27 15.59 -14.14
CA PHE A 204 -0.64 15.36 -12.84
C PHE A 204 0.38 14.22 -12.90
N TYR A 205 0.21 13.24 -13.79
CA TYR A 205 1.03 12.04 -13.81
C TYR A 205 2.53 12.32 -14.00
N GLY A 206 2.90 13.19 -14.94
CA GLY A 206 4.30 13.61 -15.11
C GLY A 206 4.88 14.32 -13.90
N VAL A 207 4.06 15.13 -13.21
CA VAL A 207 4.46 15.79 -11.95
C VAL A 207 4.69 14.75 -10.85
N ALA A 208 3.78 13.79 -10.72
CA ALA A 208 3.91 12.71 -9.74
C ALA A 208 5.15 11.86 -9.99
N LEU A 209 5.45 11.50 -11.24
CA LEU A 209 6.66 10.75 -11.59
C LEU A 209 7.94 11.51 -11.23
N GLY A 210 8.10 12.72 -11.75
CA GLY A 210 9.35 13.47 -11.57
C GLY A 210 9.54 13.95 -10.14
N LYS A 211 8.53 14.58 -9.55
CA LYS A 211 8.65 15.20 -8.21
C LYS A 211 8.28 14.27 -7.07
N GLY A 212 7.30 13.38 -7.29
CA GLY A 212 6.84 12.45 -6.28
C GLY A 212 7.77 11.25 -6.10
N PHE A 213 8.26 10.71 -7.23
CA PHE A 213 9.01 9.45 -7.28
C PHE A 213 10.46 9.57 -7.75
N ASP A 214 10.91 10.77 -8.15
CA ASP A 214 12.26 11.03 -8.64
C ASP A 214 12.61 10.21 -9.91
N TYR A 215 11.63 10.04 -10.81
CA TYR A 215 11.88 9.51 -12.14
C TYR A 215 12.39 10.60 -13.07
N ASP A 216 13.47 10.30 -13.80
CA ASP A 216 13.99 11.19 -14.84
C ASP A 216 13.19 11.05 -16.16
N GLU A 217 12.53 9.91 -16.37
CA GLU A 217 11.75 9.62 -17.57
C GLU A 217 10.35 10.25 -17.58
N THR A 218 9.87 10.59 -18.79
CA THR A 218 8.47 10.98 -19.00
C THR A 218 7.53 9.76 -19.00
N PRO A 219 6.21 9.96 -18.83
CA PRO A 219 5.22 8.90 -19.01
C PRO A 219 5.41 8.07 -20.29
N GLU A 220 5.61 8.73 -21.43
CA GLU A 220 5.73 8.10 -22.74
C GLU A 220 7.05 7.31 -22.88
N GLU A 221 8.13 7.82 -22.28
CA GLU A 221 9.42 7.12 -22.25
C GLU A 221 9.33 5.85 -21.40
N LEU A 222 8.65 5.91 -20.24
CA LEU A 222 8.39 4.74 -19.40
C LEU A 222 7.54 3.70 -20.11
N GLU A 223 6.47 4.11 -20.78
CA GLU A 223 5.61 3.21 -21.56
C GLU A 223 6.40 2.53 -22.68
N THR A 224 7.19 3.31 -23.44
CA THR A 224 8.03 2.78 -24.52
C THR A 224 9.04 1.76 -23.99
N LYS A 225 9.70 2.06 -22.86
CA LYS A 225 10.62 1.12 -22.21
C LYS A 225 9.90 -0.14 -21.74
N ALA A 226 8.74 -0.02 -21.11
CA ALA A 226 7.96 -1.16 -20.63
C ALA A 226 7.54 -2.10 -21.77
N ILE A 227 7.06 -1.55 -22.89
CA ILE A 227 6.71 -2.32 -24.09
C ILE A 227 7.95 -3.05 -24.63
N SER A 228 9.10 -2.37 -24.70
CA SER A 228 10.34 -3.01 -25.18
C SER A 228 10.78 -4.21 -24.33
N TRP A 229 10.57 -4.16 -23.02
CA TRP A 229 10.84 -5.29 -22.12
C TRP A 229 9.86 -6.45 -22.34
N ILE A 230 8.59 -6.15 -22.59
CA ILE A 230 7.60 -7.19 -22.93
C ILE A 230 8.01 -7.88 -24.23
N ASP A 231 8.40 -7.11 -25.25
CA ASP A 231 8.83 -7.67 -26.54
C ASP A 231 10.10 -8.52 -26.42
N GLU A 232 11.03 -8.18 -25.53
CA GLU A 232 12.24 -8.97 -25.26
C GLU A 232 11.95 -10.26 -24.47
N GLU A 233 11.14 -10.16 -23.40
CA GLU A 233 10.95 -11.26 -22.44
C GLU A 233 9.87 -12.25 -22.88
N LEU A 234 8.82 -11.80 -23.57
CA LEU A 234 7.69 -12.65 -23.94
C LEU A 234 8.08 -13.85 -24.82
N PRO A 235 8.98 -13.73 -25.81
CA PRO A 235 9.48 -14.88 -26.57
C PRO A 235 10.25 -15.88 -25.69
N ARG A 236 11.07 -15.40 -24.75
CA ARG A 236 11.82 -16.25 -23.81
C ARG A 236 10.86 -17.02 -22.90
N PHE A 237 9.88 -16.32 -22.36
CA PHE A 237 8.82 -16.89 -21.55
C PHE A 237 8.05 -18.00 -22.30
N ARG A 238 7.61 -17.74 -23.54
CA ARG A 238 6.94 -18.75 -24.39
C ARG A 238 7.83 -19.99 -24.61
N GLY A 239 9.13 -19.79 -24.86
CA GLY A 239 10.08 -20.90 -25.01
C GLY A 239 10.26 -21.73 -23.73
N VAL A 240 10.18 -21.13 -22.55
CA VAL A 240 10.16 -21.85 -21.26
C VAL A 240 8.84 -22.59 -21.07
N LEU A 241 7.71 -21.94 -21.39
CA LEU A 241 6.38 -22.52 -21.28
C LEU A 241 6.25 -23.80 -22.12
N GLU A 242 6.71 -23.78 -23.37
CA GLU A 242 6.71 -24.97 -24.23
C GLU A 242 7.55 -26.13 -23.67
N LYS A 243 8.70 -25.83 -23.07
CA LYS A 243 9.57 -26.85 -22.45
C LYS A 243 8.90 -27.46 -21.22
N LEU A 244 8.26 -26.63 -20.38
CA LEU A 244 7.52 -27.09 -19.21
C LEU A 244 6.28 -27.90 -19.61
N ALA A 245 5.53 -27.46 -20.62
CA ALA A 245 4.39 -28.18 -21.15
C ALA A 245 4.76 -29.59 -21.63
N LYS A 246 5.88 -29.73 -22.37
CA LYS A 246 6.44 -31.03 -22.76
C LYS A 246 6.84 -31.88 -21.55
N LEU A 247 7.47 -31.28 -20.53
CA LEU A 247 7.88 -31.98 -19.30
C LEU A 247 6.69 -32.47 -18.47
N TYR A 248 5.61 -31.70 -18.44
CA TYR A 248 4.41 -32.00 -17.66
C TYR A 248 3.34 -32.76 -18.44
N GLY A 249 3.49 -32.91 -19.76
CA GLY A 249 2.55 -33.61 -20.63
C GLY A 249 1.21 -32.89 -20.74
N CYS A 250 1.23 -31.57 -20.89
CA CYS A 250 0.04 -30.73 -21.04
C CYS A 250 0.20 -29.73 -22.19
N GLU A 251 -0.85 -28.95 -22.45
CA GLU A 251 -0.79 -27.87 -23.43
C GLU A 251 0.18 -26.77 -22.99
N ALA A 252 0.76 -26.07 -23.97
CA ALA A 252 1.64 -24.91 -23.74
C ALA A 252 0.81 -23.65 -23.42
N ASP A 253 0.00 -23.78 -22.38
CA ASP A 253 -0.84 -22.73 -21.81
C ASP A 253 -0.37 -22.43 -20.39
N THR A 254 -0.39 -21.15 -20.00
CA THR A 254 0.14 -20.71 -18.72
C THR A 254 -0.62 -21.30 -17.54
N GLU A 255 -1.94 -21.35 -17.61
CA GLU A 255 -2.78 -21.82 -16.50
C GLU A 255 -2.66 -23.33 -16.34
N GLU A 256 -2.66 -24.09 -17.44
CA GLU A 256 -2.53 -25.55 -17.36
C GLU A 256 -1.12 -25.97 -16.91
N VAL A 257 -0.06 -25.33 -17.40
CA VAL A 257 1.31 -25.59 -16.94
C VAL A 257 1.46 -25.27 -15.45
N GLU A 258 0.96 -24.11 -15.00
CA GLU A 258 0.97 -23.74 -13.58
C GLU A 258 0.24 -24.76 -12.72
N LYS A 259 -0.97 -25.17 -13.12
CA LYS A 259 -1.76 -26.18 -12.41
C LYS A 259 -1.02 -27.51 -12.28
N ARG A 260 -0.34 -27.98 -13.34
CA ARG A 260 0.46 -29.22 -13.31
C ARG A 260 1.69 -29.07 -12.41
N MET A 261 2.35 -27.92 -12.45
CA MET A 261 3.49 -27.62 -11.60
C MET A 261 3.07 -27.62 -10.13
N ASN A 262 1.99 -26.92 -9.78
CA ASN A 262 1.45 -26.84 -8.42
C ASN A 262 0.99 -28.20 -7.91
N GLY A 263 0.38 -29.04 -8.77
CA GLY A 263 -0.01 -30.40 -8.41
C GLY A 263 1.15 -31.34 -8.06
N ARG A 264 2.40 -30.99 -8.41
CA ARG A 264 3.61 -31.75 -8.04
C ARG A 264 4.33 -31.20 -6.81
N LEU A 265 3.96 -30.00 -6.34
CA LEU A 265 4.56 -29.40 -5.15
C LEU A 265 3.88 -29.97 -3.89
N ASP A 266 4.54 -30.90 -3.21
CA ASP A 266 4.09 -31.43 -1.90
C ASP A 266 4.73 -30.64 -0.74
N LEU A 267 4.54 -29.32 -0.73
CA LEU A 267 5.03 -28.47 0.37
C LEU A 267 3.89 -28.14 1.32
N LYS A 268 3.95 -28.67 2.54
CA LYS A 268 2.91 -28.42 3.55
C LYS A 268 3.01 -26.98 4.07
N PRO A 269 1.88 -26.29 4.35
CA PRO A 269 1.89 -24.94 4.92
C PRO A 269 2.75 -24.82 6.19
N SER A 270 2.77 -25.86 7.03
CA SER A 270 3.58 -25.93 8.25
C SER A 270 5.10 -25.92 7.99
N GLU A 271 5.55 -26.25 6.79
CA GLU A 271 6.96 -26.31 6.41
C GLU A 271 7.46 -25.01 5.74
N LEU A 272 6.54 -24.11 5.34
CA LEU A 272 6.85 -22.89 4.59
C LEU A 272 7.85 -22.00 5.31
N LEU A 273 7.65 -21.75 6.61
CA LEU A 273 8.57 -20.93 7.40
C LEU A 273 9.97 -21.54 7.47
N LYS A 274 10.06 -22.87 7.56
CA LYS A 274 11.33 -23.58 7.63
C LYS A 274 12.06 -23.48 6.28
N VAL A 275 11.38 -23.79 5.18
CA VAL A 275 11.95 -23.71 3.82
C VAL A 275 12.42 -22.30 3.50
N THR A 276 11.59 -21.29 3.81
CA THR A 276 11.92 -19.88 3.57
C THR A 276 13.16 -19.45 4.36
N ARG A 277 13.29 -19.87 5.62
CA ARG A 277 14.50 -19.62 6.44
C ARG A 277 15.74 -20.27 5.84
N THR A 278 15.62 -21.50 5.35
CA THR A 278 16.74 -22.20 4.69
C THR A 278 17.21 -21.47 3.44
N ILE A 279 16.28 -21.11 2.54
CA ILE A 279 16.59 -20.35 1.30
C ILE A 279 17.26 -19.03 1.66
N ARG A 280 16.69 -18.30 2.63
CA ARG A 280 17.24 -17.02 3.08
C ARG A 280 18.70 -17.16 3.54
N ASN A 281 19.05 -18.17 4.32
CA ASN A 281 20.43 -18.34 4.80
C ASN A 281 21.44 -18.58 3.67
N VAL A 282 21.01 -19.19 2.56
CA VAL A 282 21.86 -19.37 1.37
C VAL A 282 21.98 -18.06 0.62
N VAL A 283 20.86 -17.44 0.27
CA VAL A 283 20.83 -16.19 -0.52
C VAL A 283 21.50 -15.04 0.22
N GLN A 284 21.31 -14.94 1.53
CA GLN A 284 21.88 -13.86 2.34
C GLN A 284 23.42 -13.92 2.38
N ARG A 285 24.00 -15.13 2.39
CA ARG A 285 25.47 -15.29 2.35
C ARG A 285 26.04 -14.90 0.99
N PHE A 286 25.40 -15.34 -0.08
CA PHE A 286 25.77 -14.94 -1.43
C PHE A 286 25.69 -13.40 -1.60
N ALA A 287 24.57 -12.79 -1.19
CA ALA A 287 24.41 -11.35 -1.29
C ALA A 287 25.44 -10.56 -0.46
N ASP A 288 25.76 -10.99 0.76
CA ASP A 288 26.74 -10.31 1.64
C ASP A 288 28.16 -10.28 1.06
N ILE A 289 28.54 -11.33 0.35
CA ILE A 289 29.87 -11.49 -0.24
C ILE A 289 29.95 -10.80 -1.61
N ASP A 290 28.97 -11.08 -2.48
CA ASP A 290 29.10 -10.84 -3.92
C ASP A 290 28.28 -9.64 -4.43
N ILE A 291 27.30 -9.15 -3.67
CA ILE A 291 26.38 -8.08 -4.11
C ILE A 291 26.50 -6.83 -3.23
N VAL A 292 26.16 -6.96 -1.95
CA VAL A 292 26.09 -5.84 -1.00
C VAL A 292 26.32 -6.33 0.42
N ARG A 293 27.24 -5.70 1.14
CA ARG A 293 27.50 -6.00 2.55
C ARG A 293 26.25 -5.78 3.40
N ILE A 294 25.87 -6.78 4.17
CA ILE A 294 24.66 -6.78 5.00
C ILE A 294 25.03 -6.38 6.42
N ASN A 295 24.46 -5.28 6.90
CA ASN A 295 24.70 -4.82 8.26
C ASN A 295 24.06 -5.80 9.28
N PRO A 296 24.88 -6.48 10.12
CA PRO A 296 24.41 -7.54 11.02
C PRO A 296 23.54 -7.01 12.18
N ARG A 297 23.48 -5.68 12.38
CA ARG A 297 22.62 -5.06 13.40
C ARG A 297 21.15 -5.04 12.99
N TYR A 298 20.84 -5.12 11.70
CA TYR A 298 19.45 -5.20 11.24
C TYR A 298 18.89 -6.61 11.46
N LYS A 299 17.91 -6.70 12.35
CA LYS A 299 17.20 -7.96 12.59
C LYS A 299 15.98 -8.03 11.68
N THR A 300 16.04 -8.89 10.66
CA THR A 300 14.85 -9.26 9.89
C THR A 300 14.20 -10.50 10.48
N LYS A 301 12.99 -10.36 11.01
CA LYS A 301 12.19 -11.48 11.52
C LYS A 301 11.28 -12.00 10.41
N LEU A 302 11.31 -13.31 10.17
CA LEU A 302 10.33 -13.98 9.33
C LEU A 302 9.23 -14.52 10.25
N ILE A 303 8.02 -14.02 10.08
CA ILE A 303 6.84 -14.47 10.80
C ILE A 303 5.76 -14.91 9.80
N GLU A 304 4.90 -15.84 10.23
CA GLU A 304 3.69 -16.13 9.51
C GLU A 304 2.73 -14.94 9.62
N THR A 305 2.03 -14.64 8.53
CA THR A 305 0.96 -13.64 8.53
C THR A 305 -0.07 -14.02 9.59
N PRO A 306 -0.31 -13.18 10.62
CA PRO A 306 -1.32 -13.48 11.63
C PRO A 306 -2.68 -13.76 10.99
N SER A 307 -3.44 -14.71 11.54
CA SER A 307 -4.72 -15.15 10.95
C SER A 307 -5.68 -13.99 10.68
N TYR A 308 -5.76 -13.03 11.59
CA TYR A 308 -6.59 -11.83 11.48
C TYR A 308 -6.13 -10.84 10.39
N LEU A 309 -4.94 -10.99 9.81
CA LEU A 309 -4.45 -10.17 8.70
C LEU A 309 -4.49 -10.88 7.35
N THR A 310 -4.87 -12.16 7.30
CA THR A 310 -4.79 -12.98 6.07
C THR A 310 -5.71 -12.53 4.94
N GLY A 311 -6.80 -11.82 5.24
CA GLY A 311 -7.71 -11.25 4.22
C GLY A 311 -7.21 -9.96 3.59
N VAL A 312 -6.36 -9.21 4.30
CA VAL A 312 -5.90 -7.86 3.90
C VAL A 312 -4.43 -7.82 3.46
N MET A 313 -3.70 -8.91 3.68
CA MET A 313 -2.27 -9.04 3.36
C MET A 313 -2.04 -9.69 1.99
N PRO A 314 -1.14 -9.14 1.15
CA PRO A 314 -0.64 -9.87 -0.02
C PRO A 314 0.16 -11.10 0.41
N THR A 315 0.53 -11.92 -0.58
CA THR A 315 1.31 -13.17 -0.38
C THR A 315 2.67 -12.95 0.30
N GLY A 316 3.18 -11.72 0.33
CA GLY A 316 4.27 -11.35 1.22
C GLY A 316 4.31 -9.86 1.46
N ALA A 317 4.68 -9.46 2.66
CA ALA A 317 4.89 -8.05 3.01
C ALA A 317 6.19 -7.90 3.81
N ALA A 318 6.93 -6.83 3.52
CA ALA A 318 8.10 -6.46 4.30
C ALA A 318 7.90 -5.05 4.86
N GLN A 319 8.01 -4.94 6.18
CA GLN A 319 7.83 -3.67 6.90
C GLN A 319 9.08 -3.32 7.70
N PHE A 320 9.36 -2.02 7.77
CA PHE A 320 10.46 -1.47 8.54
C PHE A 320 9.91 -0.74 9.75
N PHE A 321 10.42 -1.08 10.93
CA PHE A 321 10.04 -0.50 12.19
C PHE A 321 11.27 0.05 12.92
N ASP A 322 11.05 1.14 13.64
CA ASP A 322 12.00 1.72 14.58
C ASP A 322 13.34 2.14 13.95
N THR A 323 13.33 2.51 12.66
CA THR A 323 14.51 2.93 11.88
C THR A 323 15.26 4.10 12.53
N PHE A 324 14.56 5.03 13.18
CA PHE A 324 15.17 6.16 13.90
C PHE A 324 15.54 5.84 15.36
N THR A 325 15.51 4.57 15.76
CA THR A 325 15.89 4.14 17.11
C THR A 325 17.22 3.38 17.11
N LYS A 326 17.73 3.07 18.31
CA LYS A 326 18.92 2.22 18.48
C LYS A 326 18.68 0.75 18.11
N ARG A 327 17.44 0.33 17.85
CA ARG A 327 17.04 -1.06 17.62
C ARG A 327 16.12 -1.17 16.39
N PRO A 328 16.59 -0.84 15.18
CA PRO A 328 15.78 -0.98 13.98
C PRO A 328 15.42 -2.44 13.77
N THR A 329 14.17 -2.71 13.42
CA THR A 329 13.69 -4.05 13.09
C THR A 329 13.01 -4.06 11.73
N ARG A 330 13.16 -5.16 11.01
CA ARG A 330 12.40 -5.43 9.78
C ARG A 330 11.56 -6.66 10.04
N THR A 331 10.27 -6.57 9.79
CA THR A 331 9.39 -7.74 9.84
C THR A 331 9.01 -8.11 8.42
N SER A 332 9.38 -9.32 8.03
CA SER A 332 8.93 -9.94 6.80
C SER A 332 7.83 -10.93 7.15
N GLN A 333 6.63 -10.67 6.65
CA GLN A 333 5.50 -11.58 6.74
C GLN A 333 5.38 -12.31 5.41
N SER A 334 5.28 -13.63 5.45
CA SER A 334 5.14 -14.45 4.25
C SER A 334 3.89 -15.32 4.34
N ARG A 335 3.08 -15.26 3.30
CA ARG A 335 2.03 -16.23 2.97
C ARG A 335 2.27 -16.69 1.53
N LEU A 336 3.01 -17.78 1.34
CA LEU A 336 3.07 -18.41 0.02
C LEU A 336 1.71 -19.05 -0.29
N CYS A 337 0.84 -18.29 -0.95
CA CYS A 337 -0.37 -18.81 -1.56
C CYS A 337 0.02 -19.36 -2.94
N TRP A 338 0.34 -20.66 -3.00
CA TRP A 338 0.57 -21.37 -4.27
C TRP A 338 -0.74 -21.81 -4.95
N THR A 339 -1.88 -21.30 -4.48
CA THR A 339 -3.20 -21.53 -5.07
C THR A 339 -3.82 -20.18 -5.40
N CYS A 340 -3.38 -19.55 -6.48
CA CYS A 340 -4.06 -18.37 -7.02
C CYS A 340 -5.29 -18.74 -7.89
N SER A 341 -5.66 -20.02 -7.99
CA SER A 341 -6.66 -20.50 -8.96
C SER A 341 -7.99 -21.00 -8.40
N SER A 342 -8.37 -20.73 -7.14
CA SER A 342 -9.67 -21.26 -6.65
C SER A 342 -10.46 -20.44 -5.62
N THR A 343 -10.09 -19.20 -5.32
CA THR A 343 -10.93 -18.32 -4.48
C THR A 343 -11.27 -17.05 -5.24
N LYS A 344 -12.53 -16.95 -5.66
CA LYS A 344 -13.16 -15.90 -6.50
C LYS A 344 -13.10 -14.45 -5.98
N SER A 345 -12.23 -14.13 -5.01
CA SER A 345 -12.09 -12.77 -4.46
C SER A 345 -10.67 -12.17 -4.58
N THR A 346 -9.76 -12.78 -5.35
CA THR A 346 -8.33 -12.38 -5.34
C THR A 346 -7.93 -11.34 -6.39
N ALA A 347 -8.85 -10.87 -7.23
CA ALA A 347 -8.55 -9.81 -8.21
C ALA A 347 -8.18 -8.47 -7.55
N THR A 348 -8.60 -8.24 -6.30
CA THR A 348 -8.37 -6.98 -5.58
C THR A 348 -6.96 -6.84 -4.97
N ALA A 349 -6.18 -7.93 -4.87
CA ALA A 349 -4.94 -7.96 -4.08
C ALA A 349 -3.64 -7.79 -4.88
N CYS A 350 -3.69 -7.77 -6.22
CA CYS A 350 -2.48 -7.70 -7.06
C CYS A 350 -2.05 -6.28 -7.47
N ILE A 351 -2.78 -5.25 -7.06
CA ILE A 351 -2.39 -3.86 -7.27
C ILE A 351 -2.26 -3.21 -5.90
N THR A 352 -1.08 -2.65 -5.61
CA THR A 352 -0.71 -1.88 -4.41
C THR A 352 -0.16 -2.66 -3.20
N ARG A 353 1.08 -2.29 -2.82
CA ARG A 353 1.56 -1.98 -1.45
C ARG A 353 2.94 -2.56 -1.12
N THR A 354 3.97 -1.87 -1.60
CA THR A 354 5.23 -1.72 -0.86
C THR A 354 5.56 -0.22 -0.79
N ALA A 355 5.38 0.36 0.41
CA ALA A 355 5.45 1.78 0.78
C ALA A 355 4.09 2.52 0.74
N PRO A 356 3.81 3.41 1.73
CA PRO A 356 2.61 4.27 1.76
C PRO A 356 2.43 5.13 0.49
N TRP A 357 3.49 5.24 -0.31
CA TRP A 357 3.60 6.06 -1.50
C TRP A 357 3.29 5.31 -2.81
N VAL A 358 2.99 4.01 -2.79
CA VAL A 358 2.89 3.19 -4.02
C VAL A 358 1.44 2.94 -4.49
N SER A 359 0.43 3.53 -3.87
CA SER A 359 -0.97 3.49 -4.40
C SER A 359 -1.26 4.47 -5.54
N TRP A 360 -0.24 5.15 -6.06
CA TRP A 360 -0.35 6.29 -6.97
C TRP A 360 -0.16 5.93 -8.45
N ALA A 361 0.28 4.71 -8.72
CA ALA A 361 0.62 4.25 -10.06
C ALA A 361 -0.27 3.06 -10.45
N SER A 362 -1.53 3.34 -10.79
CA SER A 362 -2.39 2.58 -11.72
C SER A 362 -3.54 3.46 -12.17
#